data_AF-A0A3D0P2I9-F1
#
_entry.id   AF-A0A3D0P2I9-F1
#
_cell.length_a   1.000
_cell.length_b   1.000
_cell.length_c   1.000
_cell.angle_alpha   90.00
_cell.angle_beta   90.00
_cell.angle_gamma   90.00
#
_symmetry.space_group_name_H-M   'P 1'
#
loop_
_entity.id
_entity.type
_entity.pdbx_description
1 polymer ?
#
loop_
_entity_poly.entity_id
_entity_poly.type
_entity_poly.pdbx_seq_one_letter_code
_entity_poly.pdbx_strand_id
1 'polypeptide(L)'
;MAKLKERELETPVSPDEDTVEVPVSNDLPAIREDFAAMQLARGRALRTYVYLPLIFLTVALLGGLRLSGTDGSLIFVRPALICLIFAAILVLLFFRAGMLRLEGWFSEQMTGTQTVANGLVLASLFAAATQIFNSLIPEQGLPFWIISFCFLWVLWNNLFAEFDPKRLLKSLGAMFGLAFVTKYMVLANLTAPGGRSWLRSLI
;
A
#
# COMPACT_ATOMS: atom_id res chain seq x y z
N MET A 1 -5.19 25.95 84.63
CA MET A 1 -4.62 27.23 84.16
C MET A 1 -4.27 27.04 82.69
N ALA A 2 -5.20 27.22 81.74
CA ALA A 2 -5.71 28.49 81.20
C ALA A 2 -4.61 29.36 80.57
N LYS A 3 -4.43 29.25 79.25
CA LYS A 3 -4.19 30.36 78.30
C LYS A 3 -4.40 29.88 76.86
N LEU A 4 -5.62 30.13 76.37
CA LEU A 4 -5.96 30.17 74.95
C LEU A 4 -5.19 31.34 74.32
N LYS A 5 -4.49 31.07 73.21
CA LYS A 5 -3.81 32.06 72.38
C LYS A 5 -4.79 32.51 71.31
N GLU A 6 -5.23 33.74 71.42
CA GLU A 6 -6.18 34.40 70.53
C GLU A 6 -5.66 34.40 69.08
N ARG A 7 -6.50 33.88 68.19
CA ARG A 7 -6.33 33.91 66.73
C ARG A 7 -6.81 35.29 66.29
N GLU A 8 -5.92 36.09 65.74
CA GLU A 8 -6.25 37.41 65.20
C GLU A 8 -7.33 37.30 64.14
N LEU A 9 -8.31 38.18 64.27
CA LEU A 9 -9.49 38.33 63.44
C LEU A 9 -9.05 39.01 62.13
N GLU A 10 -8.82 38.23 61.08
CA GLU A 10 -8.65 38.76 59.72
C GLU A 10 -9.90 39.55 59.32
N THR A 11 -9.65 40.78 58.92
CA THR A 11 -10.58 41.77 58.41
C THR A 11 -11.26 41.26 57.13
N PRO A 12 -12.53 41.63 56.86
CA PRO A 12 -13.22 41.16 55.65
C PRO A 12 -12.63 41.86 54.42
N VAL A 13 -12.03 41.08 53.53
CA VAL A 13 -11.59 41.51 52.19
C VAL A 13 -12.83 41.90 51.37
N SER A 14 -12.88 43.17 50.99
CA SER A 14 -13.82 43.74 50.02
C SER A 14 -13.66 43.04 48.66
N PRO A 15 -14.74 42.73 47.93
CA PRO A 15 -14.64 42.17 46.59
C PRO A 15 -14.35 43.32 45.62
N ASP A 16 -13.10 43.73 45.53
CA ASP A 16 -12.68 44.56 44.40
C ASP A 16 -12.79 43.68 43.14
N GLU A 17 -13.64 44.11 42.21
CA GLU A 17 -13.74 43.59 40.85
C GLU A 17 -12.36 43.72 40.18
N ASP A 18 -11.52 42.70 40.35
CA ASP A 18 -10.42 42.45 39.43
C ASP A 18 -11.06 42.13 38.06
N THR A 19 -11.27 43.16 37.26
CA THR A 19 -11.43 43.03 35.82
C THR A 19 -10.14 42.42 35.30
N VAL A 20 -10.08 41.09 35.28
CA VAL A 20 -9.08 40.32 34.57
C VAL A 20 -9.27 40.69 33.09
N GLU A 21 -8.49 41.66 32.63
CA GLU A 21 -8.30 41.91 31.20
C GLU A 21 -7.72 40.63 30.61
N VAL A 22 -8.59 39.74 30.15
CA VAL A 22 -8.19 38.62 29.29
C VAL A 22 -7.65 39.30 28.03
N PRO A 23 -6.34 39.23 27.73
CA PRO A 23 -5.84 39.78 26.49
C PRO A 23 -6.54 38.98 25.38
N VAL A 24 -7.45 39.62 24.66
CA VAL A 24 -8.05 39.07 23.44
C VAL A 24 -6.93 39.10 22.40
N SER A 25 -5.97 38.19 22.52
CA SER A 25 -4.95 38.00 21.50
C SER A 25 -5.68 37.51 20.26
N ASN A 26 -5.55 38.27 19.18
CA ASN A 26 -6.21 38.00 17.92
C ASN A 26 -5.41 36.90 17.16
N ASP A 27 -5.03 35.83 17.88
CA ASP A 27 -4.23 34.69 17.40
C ASP A 27 -5.11 33.59 16.79
N LEU A 28 -6.43 33.81 16.75
CA LEU A 28 -7.41 32.95 16.09
C LEU A 28 -7.04 32.55 14.65
N PRO A 29 -6.48 33.43 13.78
CA PRO A 29 -6.05 33.02 12.45
C PRO A 29 -4.81 32.12 12.50
N ALA A 30 -3.80 32.40 13.34
CA ALA A 30 -2.59 31.59 13.45
C ALA A 30 -2.89 30.16 13.96
N ILE A 31 -3.74 30.05 14.98
CA ILE A 31 -4.19 28.78 15.52
C ILE A 31 -4.95 27.96 14.45
N ARG A 32 -5.77 28.61 13.62
CA ARG A 32 -6.50 27.95 12.51
C ARG A 32 -5.56 27.43 11.43
N GLU A 33 -4.52 28.19 11.09
CA GLU A 33 -3.52 27.74 10.10
C GLU A 33 -2.72 26.54 10.60
N ASP A 34 -2.34 26.52 11.88
CA ASP A 34 -1.66 25.38 12.50
C ASP A 34 -2.55 24.12 12.53
N PHE A 35 -3.84 24.25 12.88
CA PHE A 35 -4.78 23.14 12.82
C PHE A 35 -4.97 22.63 11.38
N ALA A 36 -5.07 23.51 10.39
CA ALA A 36 -5.18 23.11 8.99
C ALA A 36 -3.92 22.37 8.51
N ALA A 37 -2.73 22.88 8.83
CA ALA A 37 -1.46 22.25 8.50
C ALA A 37 -1.32 20.86 9.16
N MET A 38 -1.69 20.73 10.44
CA MET A 38 -1.73 19.46 11.15
C MET A 38 -2.72 18.47 10.52
N GLN A 39 -3.90 18.93 10.11
CA GLN A 39 -4.89 18.07 9.43
C GLN A 39 -4.37 17.57 8.08
N LEU A 40 -3.72 18.41 7.28
CA LEU A 40 -3.12 18.03 6.00
C LEU A 40 -1.96 17.04 6.19
N ALA A 41 -1.13 17.23 7.22
CA ALA A 41 -0.06 16.31 7.57
C ALA A 41 -0.62 14.94 8.01
N ARG A 42 -1.63 14.95 8.88
CA ARG A 42 -2.34 13.73 9.33
C ARG A 42 -3.02 12.99 8.17
N GLY A 43 -3.67 13.71 7.26
CA GLY A 43 -4.30 13.14 6.07
C GLY A 43 -3.30 12.46 5.14
N ARG A 44 -2.14 13.09 4.91
CA ARG A 44 -1.03 12.46 4.16
C ARG A 44 -0.50 11.22 4.86
N ALA A 45 -0.31 11.27 6.17
CA ALA A 45 0.17 10.12 6.94
C ALA A 45 -0.81 8.94 6.87
N LEU A 46 -2.11 9.18 7.07
CA LEU A 46 -3.16 8.17 6.92
C LEU A 46 -3.17 7.54 5.53
N ARG A 47 -3.04 8.37 4.48
CA ARG A 47 -2.96 7.89 3.10
C ARG A 47 -1.78 6.94 2.87
N THR A 48 -0.59 7.31 3.32
CA THR A 48 0.62 6.53 3.08
C THR A 48 0.71 5.29 3.97
N TYR A 49 0.38 5.40 5.25
CA TYR A 49 0.62 4.36 6.24
C TYR A 49 -0.57 3.45 6.52
N VAL A 50 -1.77 3.86 6.13
CA VAL A 50 -2.99 3.07 6.36
C VAL A 50 -3.62 2.69 5.03
N TYR A 51 -4.04 3.65 4.22
CA TYR A 51 -4.80 3.33 3.00
C TYR A 51 -3.96 2.61 1.95
N LEU A 52 -2.74 3.09 1.68
CA LEU A 52 -1.87 2.49 0.67
C LEU A 52 -1.52 1.00 0.96
N PRO A 53 -1.01 0.62 2.15
CA PRO A 53 -0.73 -0.77 2.45
C PRO A 53 -2.00 -1.62 2.52
N LEU A 54 -3.12 -1.05 2.96
CA LEU A 54 -4.40 -1.75 2.97
C LEU A 54 -4.86 -2.08 1.54
N ILE A 55 -4.72 -1.15 0.59
CA ILE A 55 -4.98 -1.41 -0.83
C ILE A 55 -4.05 -2.50 -1.37
N PHE A 56 -2.75 -2.46 -1.04
CA PHE A 56 -1.84 -3.52 -1.48
C PHE A 56 -2.20 -4.88 -0.87
N LEU A 57 -2.62 -4.90 0.39
CA LEU A 57 -3.07 -6.12 1.05
C LEU A 57 -4.36 -6.66 0.41
N THR A 58 -5.32 -5.80 0.04
CA THR A 58 -6.51 -6.27 -0.67
C THR A 58 -6.14 -6.85 -2.04
N VAL A 59 -5.24 -6.19 -2.78
CA VAL A 59 -4.71 -6.73 -4.05
C VAL A 59 -4.01 -8.07 -3.83
N ALA A 60 -3.21 -8.21 -2.77
CA ALA A 60 -2.53 -9.46 -2.46
C ALA A 60 -3.51 -10.60 -2.13
N LEU A 61 -4.53 -10.31 -1.32
CA LEU A 61 -5.56 -11.29 -0.93
C LEU A 61 -6.39 -11.70 -2.15
N LEU A 62 -6.87 -10.75 -2.95
CA LEU A 62 -7.64 -11.04 -4.17
C LEU A 62 -6.78 -11.76 -5.21
N GLY A 63 -5.51 -11.39 -5.37
CA GLY A 63 -4.59 -12.01 -6.32
C GLY A 63 -4.19 -13.43 -5.95
N GLY A 64 -4.23 -13.79 -4.66
CA GLY A 64 -3.96 -15.14 -4.15
C GLY A 64 -5.19 -16.05 -4.07
N LEU A 65 -6.39 -15.49 -4.17
CA LEU A 65 -7.65 -16.22 -4.16
C LEU A 65 -7.86 -16.97 -5.48
N ARG A 66 -8.14 -18.27 -5.43
CA ARG A 66 -8.55 -19.08 -6.59
C ARG A 66 -9.85 -19.80 -6.29
N LEU A 67 -10.66 -20.01 -7.32
CA LEU A 67 -11.88 -20.81 -7.27
C LEU A 67 -11.52 -22.25 -7.65
N SER A 68 -11.81 -23.20 -6.76
CA SER A 68 -11.68 -24.63 -7.07
C SER A 68 -12.74 -25.03 -8.09
N GLY A 69 -12.32 -25.64 -9.20
CA GLY A 69 -13.20 -25.98 -10.32
C GLY A 69 -14.24 -27.07 -10.03
N THR A 70 -14.08 -27.83 -8.95
CA THR A 70 -14.99 -28.92 -8.57
C THR A 70 -16.08 -28.50 -7.59
N ASP A 71 -15.75 -27.67 -6.59
CA ASP A 71 -16.66 -27.36 -5.47
C ASP A 71 -16.96 -25.86 -5.29
N GLY A 72 -16.41 -25.00 -6.15
CA GLY A 72 -16.52 -23.55 -6.01
C GLY A 72 -15.85 -22.98 -4.75
N SER A 73 -15.10 -23.81 -4.03
CA SER A 73 -14.42 -23.42 -2.80
C SER A 73 -13.28 -22.43 -3.10
N LEU A 74 -13.14 -21.44 -2.21
CA LEU A 74 -12.05 -20.48 -2.27
C LEU A 74 -10.80 -21.12 -1.67
N ILE A 75 -9.79 -21.34 -2.52
CA ILE A 75 -8.50 -21.86 -2.10
C ILE A 75 -7.43 -20.78 -2.25
N PHE A 76 -6.51 -20.74 -1.28
CA PHE A 76 -5.31 -19.93 -1.37
C PHE A 76 -4.18 -20.77 -1.95
N VAL A 77 -3.75 -20.41 -3.16
CA VAL A 77 -2.64 -21.09 -3.84
C VAL A 77 -1.33 -20.39 -3.48
N ARG A 78 -0.34 -21.18 -3.07
CA ARG A 78 1.00 -20.68 -2.72
C ARG A 78 1.68 -20.13 -3.98
N PRO A 79 2.25 -18.91 -3.95
CA PRO A 79 2.94 -18.35 -5.10
C PRO A 79 4.20 -19.15 -5.43
N ALA A 80 4.44 -19.39 -6.72
CA ALA A 80 5.67 -20.01 -7.19
C ALA A 80 6.88 -19.13 -6.87
N LEU A 81 8.04 -19.75 -6.60
CA LEU A 81 9.29 -19.03 -6.25
C LEU A 81 9.67 -17.96 -7.27
N ILE A 82 9.43 -18.22 -8.56
CA ILE A 82 9.73 -17.28 -9.63
C ILE A 82 8.91 -15.99 -9.54
N CYS A 83 7.69 -16.03 -9.00
CA CYS A 83 6.86 -14.84 -8.78
C CYS A 83 7.49 -13.91 -7.74
N LEU A 84 8.16 -14.45 -6.72
CA LEU A 84 8.89 -13.65 -5.74
C LEU A 84 10.09 -12.94 -6.38
N ILE A 85 10.79 -13.63 -7.30
CA ILE A 85 11.90 -13.03 -8.05
C ILE A 85 11.39 -11.89 -8.92
N PHE A 86 10.28 -12.09 -9.65
CA PHE A 86 9.67 -11.03 -10.46
C PHE A 86 9.18 -9.85 -9.64
N ALA A 87 8.57 -10.10 -8.48
CA ALA A 87 8.17 -9.06 -7.56
C ALA A 87 9.38 -8.27 -7.03
N ALA A 88 10.48 -8.93 -6.70
CA ALA A 88 11.71 -8.28 -6.26
C ALA A 88 12.30 -7.39 -7.35
N ILE A 89 12.39 -7.89 -8.59
CA ILE A 89 12.86 -7.09 -9.73
C ILE A 89 11.92 -5.91 -9.99
N LEU A 90 10.60 -6.10 -9.90
CA LEU A 90 9.63 -5.03 -10.09
C LEU A 90 9.75 -3.93 -9.02
N VAL A 91 9.92 -4.29 -7.75
CA VAL A 91 10.15 -3.32 -6.68
C VAL A 91 11.46 -2.57 -6.90
N LEU A 92 12.52 -3.26 -7.34
CA LEU A 92 13.79 -2.62 -7.72
C LEU A 92 13.62 -1.65 -8.89
N LEU A 93 12.82 -2.01 -9.88
CA LEU A 93 12.48 -1.13 -10.99
C LEU A 93 11.72 0.11 -10.55
N PHE A 94 10.78 -0.02 -9.60
CA PHE A 94 10.08 1.15 -9.03
C PHE A 94 11.00 2.08 -8.25
N PHE A 95 11.99 1.52 -7.54
CA PHE A 95 13.02 2.30 -6.91
C PHE A 95 13.87 3.05 -7.94
N ARG A 96 14.36 2.33 -8.97
CA ARG A 96 15.22 2.91 -10.01
C ARG A 96 14.48 3.91 -10.91
N ALA A 97 13.19 3.73 -11.13
CA ALA A 97 12.32 4.67 -11.84
C ALA A 97 11.95 5.91 -11.01
N GLY A 98 12.37 5.99 -9.74
CA GLY A 98 12.01 7.07 -8.82
C GLY A 98 10.53 7.10 -8.44
N MET A 99 9.78 6.02 -8.72
CA MET A 99 8.39 5.86 -8.29
C MET A 99 8.29 5.58 -6.79
N LEU A 100 9.34 5.02 -6.19
CA LEU A 100 9.52 4.86 -4.75
C LEU A 100 10.75 5.65 -4.33
N ARG A 101 10.55 6.72 -3.55
CA ARG A 101 11.65 7.46 -2.91
C ARG A 101 11.80 6.96 -1.49
N LEU A 102 12.92 6.31 -1.19
CA LEU A 102 13.25 5.81 0.15
C LEU A 102 14.09 6.81 0.96
N GLU A 103 14.52 7.93 0.36
CA GLU A 103 15.19 9.01 1.09
C GLU A 103 14.38 9.40 2.34
N GLY A 104 15.02 9.25 3.50
CA GLY A 104 14.44 9.59 4.80
C GLY A 104 13.43 8.59 5.36
N TRP A 105 13.20 7.42 4.73
CA TRP A 105 12.32 6.38 5.29
C TRP A 105 12.99 5.57 6.40
N PHE A 106 14.30 5.40 6.30
CA PHE A 106 15.10 4.64 7.25
C PHE A 106 16.24 5.55 7.73
N SER A 107 15.95 6.41 8.71
CA SER A 107 16.97 7.20 9.39
C SER A 107 16.99 6.88 10.88
N GLU A 108 18.18 6.98 11.50
CA GLU A 108 18.37 6.73 12.93
C GLU A 108 17.58 7.69 13.84
N GLN A 109 17.13 8.81 13.27
CA GLN A 109 16.36 9.85 13.96
C GLN A 109 14.87 9.51 14.06
N MET A 110 14.38 8.48 13.35
CA MET A 110 12.97 8.11 13.36
C MET A 110 12.63 7.18 14.53
N THR A 111 11.44 7.39 15.09
CA THR A 111 10.85 6.48 16.07
C THR A 111 10.72 5.07 15.48
N GLY A 112 11.01 4.03 16.27
CA GLY A 112 10.98 2.65 15.78
C GLY A 112 9.64 2.25 15.14
N THR A 113 8.53 2.86 15.58
CA THR A 113 7.19 2.67 15.00
C THR A 113 7.07 3.19 13.57
N GLN A 114 7.68 4.33 13.25
CA GLN A 114 7.65 4.90 11.91
C GLN A 114 8.47 4.07 10.92
N THR A 115 9.63 3.57 11.36
CA THR A 115 10.46 2.64 10.59
C THR A 115 9.72 1.34 10.29
N VAL A 116 8.98 0.79 11.26
CA VAL A 116 8.13 -0.39 11.07
C VAL A 116 7.01 -0.11 10.08
N ALA A 117 6.35 1.05 10.16
CA ALA A 117 5.29 1.43 9.23
C ALA A 117 5.81 1.57 7.79
N ASN A 118 6.97 2.20 7.60
CA ASN A 118 7.67 2.28 6.30
C ASN A 118 7.97 0.87 5.76
N GLY A 119 8.49 -0.03 6.60
CA GLY A 119 8.73 -1.42 6.25
C GLY A 119 7.46 -2.18 5.86
N LEU A 120 6.35 -1.93 6.55
CA LEU A 120 5.05 -2.55 6.26
C LEU A 120 4.50 -2.13 4.89
N VAL A 121 4.70 -0.87 4.49
CA VAL A 121 4.33 -0.40 3.15
C VAL A 121 5.13 -1.14 2.07
N LEU A 122 6.43 -1.32 2.27
CA LEU A 122 7.27 -2.08 1.32
C LEU A 122 6.88 -3.56 1.28
N ALA A 123 6.62 -4.17 2.44
CA ALA A 123 6.21 -5.56 2.54
C ALA A 123 4.86 -5.80 1.84
N SER A 124 3.88 -4.91 2.05
CA SER A 124 2.57 -5.01 1.40
C SER A 124 2.67 -4.81 -0.12
N LEU A 125 3.50 -3.87 -0.59
CA LEU A 125 3.77 -3.70 -2.02
C LEU A 125 4.39 -4.96 -2.63
N PHE A 126 5.39 -5.55 -1.97
CA PHE A 126 6.02 -6.79 -2.42
C PHE A 126 5.04 -7.96 -2.47
N ALA A 127 4.20 -8.09 -1.45
CA ALA A 127 3.14 -9.11 -1.40
C ALA A 127 2.12 -8.92 -2.54
N ALA A 128 1.68 -7.68 -2.78
CA ALA A 128 0.79 -7.35 -3.88
C ALA A 128 1.41 -7.69 -5.24
N ALA A 129 2.66 -7.28 -5.48
CA ALA A 129 3.38 -7.57 -6.71
C ALA A 129 3.51 -9.09 -6.94
N THR A 130 3.88 -9.85 -5.90
CA THR A 130 3.98 -11.31 -5.97
C THR A 130 2.65 -11.93 -6.39
N GLN A 131 1.55 -11.45 -5.83
CA GLN A 131 0.22 -12.00 -6.11
C GLN A 131 -0.32 -11.59 -7.49
N ILE A 132 0.05 -10.42 -8.00
CA ILE A 132 -0.22 -10.03 -9.40
C ILE A 132 0.44 -11.04 -10.36
N PHE A 133 1.74 -11.33 -10.18
CA PHE A 133 2.43 -12.31 -11.02
C PHE A 133 1.86 -13.72 -10.85
N ASN A 134 1.55 -14.12 -9.61
CA ASN A 134 0.90 -15.41 -9.31
C ASN A 134 -0.47 -15.56 -10.00
N SER A 135 -1.20 -14.47 -10.19
CA SER A 135 -2.47 -14.47 -10.91
C SER A 135 -2.30 -14.55 -12.43
N LEU A 136 -1.29 -13.88 -12.96
CA LEU A 136 -1.07 -13.81 -14.41
C LEU A 136 -0.37 -15.04 -14.98
N ILE A 137 0.54 -15.65 -14.22
CA ILE A 137 1.30 -16.81 -14.69
C ILE A 137 0.42 -18.07 -14.56
N PRO A 138 0.32 -18.92 -15.59
CA PRO A 138 -0.36 -20.21 -15.50
C PRO A 138 0.30 -21.10 -14.45
N GLU A 139 -0.45 -21.94 -13.75
CA GLU A 139 0.11 -22.67 -12.60
C GLU A 139 1.06 -23.80 -13.00
N GLN A 140 0.90 -24.38 -14.20
CA GLN A 140 1.58 -25.61 -14.60
C GLN A 140 1.81 -25.68 -16.13
N GLY A 141 2.78 -26.49 -16.54
CA GLY A 141 3.00 -26.87 -17.95
C GLY A 141 3.87 -25.92 -18.76
N LEU A 142 3.86 -26.09 -20.09
CA LEU A 142 4.65 -25.30 -21.04
C LEU A 142 4.28 -23.79 -21.06
N PRO A 143 3.00 -23.40 -20.92
CA PRO A 143 2.63 -21.98 -20.81
C PRO A 143 3.26 -21.26 -19.61
N PHE A 144 3.45 -21.95 -18.48
CA PHE A 144 4.15 -21.40 -17.30
C PHE A 144 5.56 -20.96 -17.68
N TRP A 145 6.31 -21.82 -18.36
CA TRP A 145 7.70 -21.55 -18.73
C TRP A 145 7.83 -20.43 -19.77
N ILE A 146 7.02 -20.45 -20.83
CA ILE A 146 7.07 -19.43 -21.89
C ILE A 146 6.73 -18.05 -21.34
N ILE A 147 5.63 -17.94 -20.58
CA ILE A 147 5.19 -16.66 -20.03
C ILE A 147 6.18 -16.16 -18.99
N SER A 148 6.69 -17.05 -18.12
CA SER A 148 7.70 -16.68 -17.13
C SER A 148 9.00 -16.20 -17.78
N PHE A 149 9.48 -16.88 -18.83
CA PHE A 149 10.65 -16.46 -19.57
C PHE A 149 10.45 -15.09 -20.21
N CYS A 150 9.28 -14.87 -20.82
CA CYS A 150 8.94 -13.58 -21.40
C CYS A 150 8.95 -12.48 -20.33
N PHE A 151 8.35 -12.73 -19.16
CA PHE A 151 8.33 -11.76 -18.06
C PHE A 151 9.74 -11.44 -17.58
N LEU A 152 10.55 -12.48 -17.35
CA LEU A 152 11.92 -12.32 -16.94
C LEU A 152 12.71 -11.49 -17.96
N TRP A 153 12.56 -11.79 -19.26
CA TRP A 153 13.20 -11.05 -20.34
C TRP A 153 12.82 -9.57 -20.34
N VAL A 154 11.53 -9.26 -20.22
CA VAL A 154 11.04 -7.87 -20.19
C VAL A 154 11.50 -7.14 -18.93
N LEU A 155 11.40 -7.76 -17.76
CA LEU A 155 11.85 -7.17 -16.50
C LEU A 155 13.36 -6.93 -16.52
N TRP A 156 14.13 -7.89 -17.03
CA TRP A 156 15.57 -7.78 -17.20
C TRP A 156 15.95 -6.64 -18.15
N ASN A 157 15.28 -6.55 -19.32
CA ASN A 157 15.54 -5.49 -20.28
C ASN A 157 15.21 -4.10 -19.70
N ASN A 158 14.07 -3.96 -19.03
CA ASN A 158 13.72 -2.71 -18.35
C ASN A 158 14.68 -2.37 -17.20
N LEU A 159 15.36 -3.35 -16.62
CA LEU A 159 16.36 -3.11 -15.58
C LEU A 159 17.61 -2.43 -16.15
N PHE A 160 17.99 -2.68 -17.39
CA PHE A 160 19.22 -2.12 -17.96
C PHE A 160 18.99 -1.02 -19.01
N ALA A 161 17.76 -0.82 -19.48
CA ALA A 161 17.40 0.26 -20.40
C ALA A 161 17.45 1.65 -19.75
N GLU A 162 17.45 2.71 -20.55
CA GLU A 162 17.24 4.08 -20.06
C GLU A 162 15.87 4.20 -19.38
N PHE A 163 15.87 4.83 -18.20
CA PHE A 163 14.72 4.83 -17.31
C PHE A 163 13.71 5.89 -17.71
N ASP A 164 12.57 5.42 -18.21
CA ASP A 164 11.35 6.22 -18.37
C ASP A 164 10.18 5.51 -17.66
N PRO A 165 9.64 6.09 -16.57
CA PRO A 165 8.53 5.50 -15.83
C PRO A 165 7.28 5.25 -16.68
N LYS A 166 7.00 6.11 -17.67
CA LYS A 166 5.84 5.96 -18.56
C LYS A 166 6.03 4.77 -19.50
N ARG A 167 7.25 4.62 -20.04
CA ARG A 167 7.63 3.49 -20.88
C ARG A 167 7.55 2.18 -20.10
N LEU A 168 8.05 2.17 -18.86
CA LEU A 168 7.98 1.01 -17.98
C LEU A 168 6.54 0.60 -17.72
N LEU A 169 5.68 1.54 -17.32
CA LEU A 169 4.27 1.26 -17.04
C LEU A 169 3.53 0.77 -18.29
N LYS A 170 3.81 1.35 -19.46
CA LYS A 170 3.25 0.93 -20.75
C LYS A 170 3.69 -0.49 -21.13
N SER A 171 4.97 -0.80 -20.96
CA SER A 171 5.52 -2.14 -21.25
C SER A 171 4.95 -3.19 -20.30
N LEU A 172 4.90 -2.89 -19.01
CA LEU A 172 4.39 -3.79 -17.98
C LEU A 172 2.88 -4.02 -18.15
N GLY A 173 2.12 -2.95 -18.42
CA GLY A 173 0.69 -3.01 -18.68
C GLY A 173 0.36 -3.83 -19.94
N ALA A 174 1.09 -3.63 -21.03
CA ALA A 174 0.93 -4.44 -22.24
C ALA A 174 1.20 -5.92 -21.95
N MET A 175 2.22 -6.22 -21.15
CA MET A 175 2.57 -7.58 -20.82
C MET A 175 1.59 -8.28 -19.87
N PHE A 176 1.12 -7.56 -18.85
CA PHE A 176 0.06 -8.05 -17.97
C PHE A 176 -1.24 -8.30 -18.74
N GLY A 177 -1.61 -7.39 -19.64
CA GLY A 177 -2.76 -7.58 -20.53
C GLY A 177 -2.63 -8.83 -21.41
N LEU A 178 -1.45 -9.03 -22.02
CA LEU A 178 -1.19 -10.21 -22.86
C LEU A 178 -1.24 -11.52 -22.03
N ALA A 179 -0.62 -11.54 -20.85
CA ALA A 179 -0.65 -12.70 -19.98
C ALA A 179 -2.07 -13.04 -19.51
N PHE A 180 -2.86 -12.01 -19.18
CA PHE A 180 -4.26 -12.16 -18.81
C PHE A 180 -5.08 -12.77 -19.95
N VAL A 181 -5.00 -12.20 -21.16
CA VAL A 181 -5.70 -12.74 -22.35
C VAL A 181 -5.25 -14.16 -22.64
N THR A 182 -3.95 -14.44 -22.55
CA THR A 182 -3.43 -15.80 -22.81
C THR A 182 -3.97 -16.81 -21.81
N LYS A 183 -3.98 -16.50 -20.51
CA LYS A 183 -4.44 -17.42 -19.46
C LYS A 183 -5.97 -17.59 -19.48
N TYR A 184 -6.71 -16.48 -19.50
CA TYR A 184 -8.16 -16.51 -19.28
C TYR A 184 -8.99 -16.61 -20.57
N MET A 185 -8.43 -16.24 -21.72
CA MET A 185 -9.14 -16.30 -23.00
C MET A 185 -8.61 -17.42 -23.88
N VAL A 186 -7.29 -17.56 -24.04
CA VAL A 186 -6.73 -18.61 -24.90
C VAL A 186 -6.77 -19.97 -24.21
N LEU A 187 -6.15 -20.09 -23.04
CA LEU A 187 -6.09 -21.36 -22.32
C LEU A 187 -7.48 -21.85 -21.92
N ALA A 188 -8.33 -20.99 -21.37
CA ALA A 188 -9.69 -21.37 -20.97
C ALA A 188 -10.54 -21.89 -22.14
N ASN A 189 -10.34 -21.38 -23.37
CA ASN A 189 -11.05 -21.90 -24.54
C ASN A 189 -10.44 -23.22 -25.06
N LEU A 190 -9.13 -23.42 -24.92
CA LEU A 190 -8.45 -24.64 -25.37
C LEU A 190 -8.61 -25.82 -24.40
N THR A 191 -8.79 -25.57 -23.10
CA THR A 191 -9.00 -26.61 -22.08
C THR A 191 -10.47 -26.79 -21.70
N ALA A 192 -11.40 -26.12 -22.38
CA ALA A 192 -12.83 -26.34 -22.19
C ALA A 192 -13.17 -27.82 -22.52
N PRO A 193 -13.73 -28.60 -21.58
CA PRO A 193 -14.14 -29.97 -21.88
C PRO A 193 -15.25 -29.94 -22.92
N GLY A 194 -15.05 -30.63 -24.05
CA GLY A 194 -16.05 -30.99 -25.05
C GLY A 194 -17.22 -30.02 -25.24
N GLY A 195 -17.01 -28.93 -25.99
CA GLY A 195 -18.11 -28.22 -26.68
C GLY A 195 -18.69 -26.97 -26.02
N ARG A 196 -18.26 -26.57 -24.81
CA ARG A 196 -18.65 -25.28 -24.19
C ARG A 196 -17.54 -24.23 -24.27
N SER A 197 -17.20 -23.81 -25.48
CA SER A 197 -16.44 -22.56 -25.68
C SER A 197 -17.42 -21.40 -25.55
N TRP A 198 -17.12 -20.41 -24.71
CA TRP A 198 -17.95 -19.22 -24.49
C TRP A 198 -18.24 -18.45 -25.79
N LEU A 199 -17.31 -18.50 -26.76
CA LEU A 199 -17.50 -17.94 -28.10
C LEU A 199 -18.65 -18.59 -28.87
N ARG A 200 -18.98 -19.86 -28.57
CA ARG A 200 -20.09 -20.59 -29.17
C ARG A 200 -21.44 -20.31 -28.51
N SER A 201 -21.45 -19.58 -27.39
CA SER A 201 -22.67 -19.15 -26.69
C SER A 201 -23.09 -17.74 -27.09
N LEU A 202 -22.25 -17.01 -27.84
CA LEU A 202 -22.46 -15.62 -28.24
C LEU A 202 -22.81 -15.47 -29.73
N ILE A 203 -22.65 -16.55 -30.51
CA ILE A 203 -23.08 -16.73 -31.91
C ILE A 203 -24.16 -17.81 -31.89
#